data_AF-R0J9H4-F1
#
_entry.id   AF-R0J9H4-F1
#
_cell.length_a   1.000
_cell.length_b   1.000
_cell.length_c   1.000
_cell.angle_alpha   90.00
_cell.angle_beta   90.00
_cell.angle_gamma   90.00
#
_symmetry.space_group_name_H-M   'P 1'
#
loop_
_entity.id
_entity.type
_entity.pdbx_description
1 polymer ?
#
loop_
_entity_poly.entity_id
_entity_poly.type
_entity_poly.pdbx_seq_one_letter_code
_entity_poly.pdbx_strand_id
1 'polypeptide(L)'
;MQSIKHCQVQRESLVRAGKKIAYQGRVKDEPAYYCNECDVSAARPAGRNTYLVHCEGCARRRSGALHGVVVLEQYKTEELMQIYDGFTLVSARGRPRG
;
A
#
# COMPACT_ATOMS: atom_id res chain seq x y z
N MET A 1 -6.31 -7.66 -9.65
CA MET A 1 -5.58 -8.90 -9.30
C MET A 1 -4.09 -8.71 -9.03
N GLN A 2 -3.30 -8.15 -9.95
CA GLN A 2 -1.83 -8.12 -9.79
C GLN A 2 -1.37 -7.39 -8.51
N SER A 3 -1.97 -6.25 -8.18
CA SER A 3 -1.68 -5.51 -6.95
C SER A 3 -2.03 -6.29 -5.68
N ILE A 4 -3.23 -6.90 -5.61
CA ILE A 4 -3.68 -7.71 -4.46
C ILE A 4 -2.73 -8.89 -4.23
N LYS A 5 -2.35 -9.60 -5.30
CA LYS A 5 -1.38 -10.70 -5.22
C LYS A 5 -0.03 -10.23 -4.71
N HIS A 6 0.44 -9.06 -5.16
CA HIS A 6 1.69 -8.48 -4.67
C HIS A 6 1.62 -8.19 -3.16
N CYS A 7 0.55 -7.54 -2.71
CA CYS A 7 0.32 -7.25 -1.29
C CYS A 7 0.34 -8.52 -0.45
N GLN A 8 -0.34 -9.58 -0.91
CA GLN A 8 -0.39 -10.86 -0.21
C GLN A 8 1.00 -11.50 -0.08
N VAL A 9 1.74 -11.63 -1.19
CA VAL A 9 3.07 -12.24 -1.20
C VAL A 9 4.05 -11.46 -0.31
N GLN A 10 4.01 -10.14 -0.38
CA GLN A 10 4.84 -9.27 0.44
C GLN A 10 4.52 -9.44 1.94
N ARG A 11 3.23 -9.46 2.31
CA ARG A 11 2.79 -9.68 3.69
C ARG A 11 3.27 -11.03 4.22
N GLU A 12 3.07 -12.10 3.47
CA GLU A 12 3.53 -13.45 3.84
C GLU A 12 5.06 -13.52 4.00
N SER A 13 5.80 -12.86 3.12
CA SER A 13 7.27 -12.74 3.22
C SER A 13 7.70 -12.07 4.53
N LEU A 14 7.04 -10.98 4.91
CA LEU A 14 7.32 -10.25 6.16
C LEU A 14 6.96 -11.07 7.41
N VAL A 15 5.82 -11.75 7.39
CA VAL A 15 5.41 -12.66 8.47
C VAL A 15 6.40 -13.80 8.64
N ARG A 16 6.83 -14.45 7.54
CA ARG A 16 7.86 -15.51 7.58
C ARG A 16 9.19 -15.00 8.12
N ALA A 17 9.53 -13.73 7.88
CA ALA A 17 10.72 -13.08 8.43
C ALA A 17 10.55 -12.62 9.89
N GLY A 18 9.44 -12.96 10.56
CA GLY A 18 9.17 -12.60 11.95
C GLY A 18 8.88 -11.11 12.17
N LYS A 19 8.52 -10.38 11.11
CA LYS A 19 8.24 -8.94 11.21
C LYS A 19 6.82 -8.69 11.69
N LYS A 20 6.70 -7.84 12.70
CA LYS A 20 5.40 -7.34 13.16
C LYS A 20 4.85 -6.36 12.11
N ILE A 21 3.62 -6.62 11.68
CA ILE A 21 2.84 -5.75 10.80
C ILE A 21 1.75 -5.12 11.67
N ALA A 22 1.75 -3.78 11.73
CA ALA A 22 0.71 -3.04 12.44
C ALA A 22 -0.36 -2.58 11.45
N TYR A 23 -1.63 -2.81 11.78
CA TYR A 23 -2.72 -2.25 10.99
C TYR A 23 -2.89 -0.77 11.32
N GLN A 24 -2.89 0.07 10.29
CA GLN A 24 -3.17 1.50 10.37
C GLN A 24 -4.00 1.88 9.16
N GLY A 25 -5.32 1.76 9.30
CA GLY A 25 -6.27 2.16 8.26
C GLY A 25 -6.09 3.61 7.85
N ARG A 26 -6.41 3.90 6.59
CA ARG A 26 -6.31 5.27 6.05
C ARG A 26 -7.36 6.18 6.68
N VAL A 27 -6.98 7.43 6.90
CA VAL A 27 -7.93 8.48 7.27
C VAL A 27 -8.52 9.14 6.02
N LYS A 28 -9.68 9.80 6.20
CA LYS A 28 -10.30 10.55 5.11
C LYS A 28 -9.32 11.62 4.60
N ASP A 29 -9.25 11.77 3.28
CA ASP A 29 -8.40 12.76 2.58
C ASP A 29 -6.88 12.57 2.81
N GLU A 30 -6.45 11.41 3.32
CA GLU A 30 -5.04 11.07 3.42
C GLU A 30 -4.41 10.99 2.01
N PRO A 31 -3.20 11.55 1.78
CA PRO A 31 -2.52 11.45 0.49
C PRO A 31 -1.89 10.06 0.28
N ALA A 32 -1.69 9.68 -0.99
CA ALA A 32 -0.91 8.48 -1.30
C ALA A 32 0.56 8.65 -0.87
N TYR A 33 1.17 7.58 -0.38
CA TYR A 33 2.57 7.56 -0.01
C TYR A 33 3.45 7.03 -1.14
N TYR A 34 4.61 7.67 -1.30
CA TYR A 34 5.62 7.31 -2.29
C TYR A 34 6.93 7.01 -1.58
N CYS A 35 7.76 6.17 -2.22
CA CYS A 35 9.07 5.82 -1.68
C CYS A 35 10.01 7.02 -1.78
N ASN A 36 10.58 7.44 -0.64
CA ASN A 36 11.50 8.57 -0.55
C ASN A 36 12.77 8.44 -1.41
N GLU A 37 13.17 7.22 -1.79
CA GLU A 37 14.41 6.96 -2.53
C GLU A 37 14.17 6.74 -4.03
N CYS A 38 12.99 6.24 -4.41
CA CYS A 38 12.69 5.93 -5.81
C CYS A 38 12.10 7.11 -6.55
N ASP A 39 11.36 7.97 -5.84
CA ASP A 39 10.60 9.04 -6.46
C ASP A 39 11.26 10.39 -6.15
N VAL A 40 12.37 10.64 -6.86
CA VAL A 40 13.22 11.83 -6.66
C VAL A 40 12.58 13.11 -7.22
N SER A 41 11.48 12.98 -8.00
CA SER A 41 10.89 14.09 -8.75
C SER A 41 9.77 14.84 -8.02
N ALA A 42 9.19 14.24 -6.98
CA ALA A 42 8.23 14.95 -6.13
C ALA A 42 9.00 15.65 -5.02
N ALA A 43 9.39 16.91 -5.25
CA ALA A 43 9.80 17.87 -4.23
C ALA A 43 8.64 18.13 -3.25
N ARG A 44 8.24 17.10 -2.49
CA ARG A 44 7.47 17.30 -1.26
C ARG A 44 8.43 18.02 -0.32
N PRO A 45 8.09 19.23 0.16
CA PRO A 45 8.89 19.84 1.20
C PRO A 45 9.02 18.81 2.31
N ALA A 46 10.24 18.66 2.84
CA ALA A 46 10.50 17.98 4.08
C ALA A 46 9.80 18.75 5.21
N GLY A 47 8.47 18.73 5.22
CA GLY A 47 7.70 18.96 6.42
C GLY A 47 8.24 18.00 7.47
N ARG A 48 8.12 18.41 8.73
CA ARG A 48 8.64 17.76 9.93
C ARG A 48 7.96 16.40 10.21
N ASN A 49 7.77 15.57 9.18
CA ASN A 49 7.33 14.20 9.30
C ASN A 49 8.43 13.43 10.00
N THR A 50 8.12 12.95 11.19
CA THR A 50 9.00 12.13 12.02
C THR A 50 9.33 10.77 11.39
N TYR A 51 8.61 10.39 10.31
CA TYR A 51 8.78 9.11 9.62
C TYR A 51 8.83 9.29 8.10
N LEU A 52 9.78 8.58 7.47
CA LEU A 52 9.92 8.49 6.02
C LEU A 52 9.31 7.18 5.52
N VAL A 53 8.66 7.23 4.35
CA VAL A 53 8.07 6.05 3.71
C VAL A 53 9.02 5.52 2.65
N HIS A 54 9.23 4.20 2.65
CA HIS A 54 10.07 3.50 1.69
C HIS A 54 9.30 2.31 1.11
N CYS A 55 9.57 1.98 -0.16
CA CYS A 55 9.19 0.66 -0.68
C CYS A 55 10.05 -0.43 -0.03
N GLU A 56 9.59 -1.69 -0.10
CA GLU A 56 10.30 -2.83 0.50
C GLU A 56 11.75 -2.93 0.00
N GLY A 57 11.97 -2.77 -1.30
CA GLY A 57 13.32 -2.85 -1.89
C GLY A 57 14.28 -1.82 -1.29
N CYS A 58 13.86 -0.56 -1.16
CA CYS A 58 14.69 0.49 -0.54
C CYS A 58 14.91 0.25 0.95
N ALA A 59 13.87 -0.18 1.68
CA ALA A 59 14.00 -0.51 3.09
C ALA A 59 14.99 -1.66 3.31
N ARG A 60 14.92 -2.71 2.49
CA ARG A 60 15.84 -3.86 2.54
C ARG A 60 17.26 -3.51 2.13
N ARG A 61 17.46 -2.61 1.18
CA ARG A 61 18.81 -2.10 0.84
C ARG A 61 19.46 -1.38 2.02
N ARG A 62 18.69 -0.63 2.81
CA ARG A 62 19.18 0.05 4.01
C ARG A 62 19.40 -0.92 5.18
N SER A 63 18.51 -1.89 5.35
CA SER A 63 18.64 -2.95 6.35
C SER A 63 17.99 -4.21 5.83
N GLY A 64 18.79 -5.23 5.47
CA GLY A 64 18.27 -6.48 4.88
C GLY A 64 17.25 -7.18 5.79
N ALA A 65 17.50 -7.13 7.11
CA ALA A 65 16.62 -7.63 8.15
C ALA A 65 15.59 -6.60 8.63
N LEU A 66 15.45 -5.44 7.99
CA LEU A 66 14.46 -4.39 8.33
C LEU A 66 14.51 -3.98 9.81
N HIS A 67 15.70 -3.77 10.37
CA HIS A 67 15.86 -3.23 11.71
C HIS A 67 15.51 -1.75 11.76
N GLY A 68 14.78 -1.31 12.78
CA GLY A 68 14.31 0.07 12.91
C GLY A 68 13.23 0.47 11.90
N VAL A 69 12.70 -0.48 11.11
CA VAL A 69 11.62 -0.24 10.15
C VAL A 69 10.29 -0.65 10.77
N VAL A 70 9.32 0.25 10.74
CA VAL A 70 7.93 -0.03 11.10
C VAL A 70 7.16 -0.40 9.83
N VAL A 71 6.46 -1.53 9.86
CA VAL A 71 5.60 -1.99 8.74
C VAL A 71 4.15 -1.68 9.08
N LEU A 72 3.49 -0.94 8.18
CA LEU A 72 2.07 -0.58 8.29
C LEU A 72 1.25 -1.24 7.19
N GLU A 73 0.12 -1.84 7.56
CA GLU A 73 -0.91 -2.35 6.65
C GLU A 73 -2.10 -1.39 6.67
N GLN A 74 -2.37 -0.74 5.53
CA GLN A 74 -3.44 0.27 5.43
C GLN A 74 -4.79 -0.31 5.01
N TYR A 75 -4.77 -1.48 4.39
CA TYR A 75 -5.95 -2.22 3.94
C TYR A 75 -5.73 -3.69 4.24
N LYS A 76 -6.73 -4.34 4.79
CA LYS A 76 -6.66 -5.79 5.00
C LYS A 76 -6.84 -6.51 3.67
N THR A 77 -6.25 -7.70 3.53
CA THR A 77 -6.42 -8.53 2.33
C THR A 77 -7.90 -8.80 2.05
N GLU A 78 -8.69 -9.05 3.10
CA GLU A 78 -10.12 -9.33 2.99
C GLU A 78 -10.89 -8.13 2.45
N GLU A 79 -10.55 -6.91 2.87
CA GLU A 79 -11.15 -5.66 2.37
C GLU A 79 -10.85 -5.48 0.87
N LEU A 80 -9.61 -5.74 0.46
CA LEU A 80 -9.21 -5.65 -0.96
C LEU A 80 -9.91 -6.68 -1.83
N MET A 81 -10.10 -7.91 -1.34
CA MET A 81 -10.83 -8.96 -2.06
C MET A 81 -12.31 -8.59 -2.22
N GLN A 82 -12.96 -8.09 -1.16
CA GLN A 82 -14.36 -7.65 -1.23
C GLN A 82 -14.58 -6.55 -2.28
N ILE A 83 -13.68 -5.55 -2.32
CA ILE A 83 -13.75 -4.48 -3.33
C ILE A 83 -13.57 -5.05 -4.74
N TYR A 84 -12.61 -5.96 -4.91
CA TYR A 84 -12.35 -6.58 -6.20
C TYR A 84 -13.52 -7.41 -6.70
N ASP A 85 -14.11 -8.24 -5.86
CA ASP A 85 -15.25 -9.10 -6.22
C ASP A 85 -16.51 -8.29 -6.54
N GLY A 86 -16.68 -7.13 -5.88
CA GLY A 86 -17.76 -6.19 -6.17
C GLY A 86 -17.52 -5.32 -7.41
N PHE A 87 -16.32 -5.33 -7.99
CA PHE A 87 -16.00 -4.54 -9.17
C PHE A 87 -16.47 -5.23 -10.45
N THR A 88 -17.67 -4.87 -10.89
CA THR A 88 -18.29 -5.43 -12.11
C THR A 88 -18.53 -4.36 -13.17
N LEU A 89 -18.48 -4.74 -14.45
CA LEU A 89 -18.83 -3.85 -15.56
C LEU A 89 -20.33 -3.54 -15.53
N VAL A 90 -20.69 -2.25 -15.54
CA VAL A 90 -22.09 -1.82 -15.65
C VAL A 90 -22.52 -1.84 -17.12
N SER A 91 -23.65 -2.48 -17.41
CA SER A 91 -24.23 -2.49 -18.77
C SER A 91 -24.83 -1.13 -19.11
N ALA A 92 -24.51 -0.58 -20.28
CA ALA A 92 -25.01 0.71 -20.76
C ALA A 92 -26.51 0.72 -21.16
N ARG A 93 -27.29 -0.31 -20.83
CA ARG A 93 -28.70 -0.47 -21.24
C ARG A 93 -29.70 0.35 -20.40
N GLY A 94 -29.33 1.58 -20.08
CA GLY A 94 -30.14 2.52 -19.29
C GLY A 94 -30.49 3.82 -20.00
N ARG A 95 -30.31 3.94 -21.32
CA ARG A 95 -30.77 5.13 -22.05
C ARG A 95 -32.16 4.83 -22.62
N PRO A 96 -33.25 5.41 -22.07
CA PRO A 96 -34.55 5.33 -22.75
C PRO A 96 -34.37 6.01 -24.10
N ARG A 97 -34.73 5.28 -25.17
CA ARG A 97 -34.93 5.87 -26.49
C ARG A 97 -36.22 6.68 -26.40
N GLY A 98 -36.08 7.97 -26.10
CA GLY A 98 -37.08 8.99 -26.41
C GLY A 98 -36.85 9.49 -27.82
#